data_AF-A0AAW2HT46-F1
#
_entry.id   AF-A0AAW2HT46-F1
#
_cell.length_a   1.000
_cell.length_b   1.000
_cell.length_c   1.000
_cell.angle_alpha   90.00
_cell.angle_beta   90.00
_cell.angle_gamma   90.00
#
_symmetry.space_group_name_H-M   'P 1'
#
loop_
_entity.id
_entity.type
_entity.pdbx_description
1 polymer ?
#
loop_
_entity_poly.entity_id
_entity_poly.type
_entity_poly.pdbx_seq_one_letter_code
_entity_poly.pdbx_strand_id
1 'polypeptide(L)' 'MYGMDGPNSYKFGYDTGKGDNRHFRFEERDSDGKIRGHYGYLDNEGKMRIMKYEADPETGFHAGPVDYPEDESNNN' A
#
# COMPACT_ATOMS: atom_id res chain seq x y z
N MET A 1 -20.39 2.75 17.14
CA MET A 1 -19.93 2.39 15.78
C MET A 1 -18.67 1.57 15.95
N TYR A 2 -18.65 0.34 15.45
CA TYR A 2 -17.50 -0.55 15.55
C TYR A 2 -16.77 -0.51 14.21
N GLY A 3 -15.46 -0.33 14.24
CA GLY A 3 -14.63 -0.59 13.07
C GLY A 3 -14.67 -2.07 12.70
N MET A 4 -14.15 -2.43 11.52
CA MET A 4 -14.26 -3.79 10.98
C MET A 4 -13.74 -4.89 11.94
N ASP A 5 -12.73 -4.59 12.76
CA ASP A 5 -12.12 -5.52 13.72
C ASP A 5 -12.29 -5.09 15.19
N GLY A 6 -13.24 -4.18 15.46
CA GLY A 6 -13.53 -3.69 16.82
C GLY A 6 -13.50 -2.16 16.95
N PRO A 7 -13.65 -1.60 18.17
CA PRO A 7 -13.56 -0.16 18.40
C PRO A 7 -12.25 0.40 17.86
N ASN A 8 -12.29 1.58 17.24
CA ASN A 8 -11.11 2.27 16.68
C ASN A 8 -10.39 1.62 15.48
N SER A 9 -10.86 0.48 14.98
CA SER A 9 -10.35 -0.11 13.74
C SER A 9 -10.97 0.54 12.49
N TYR A 10 -10.31 0.43 11.35
CA TYR A 10 -10.89 0.80 10.06
C TYR A 10 -10.20 0.04 8.92
N LYS A 11 -10.85 0.07 7.75
CA LYS A 11 -10.29 -0.37 6.48
C LYS A 11 -10.78 0.58 5.40
N PHE A 12 -9.88 1.11 4.59
CA PHE A 12 -10.25 1.90 3.42
C PHE A 12 -9.35 1.58 2.24
N GLY A 13 -9.85 1.86 1.04
CA GLY A 13 -9.05 1.83 -0.15
C GLY A 13 -9.77 2.42 -1.34
N TYR A 14 -9.00 2.73 -2.37
CA TYR A 14 -9.48 3.17 -3.67
C TYR A 14 -8.51 2.73 -4.77
N ASP A 15 -9.02 2.63 -6.00
CA ASP A 15 -8.24 2.45 -7.22
C ASP A 15 -8.88 3.34 -8.30
N THR A 16 -8.09 4.20 -8.94
CA THR A 16 -8.59 5.07 -10.00
C THR A 16 -8.85 4.35 -11.33
N GLY A 17 -8.53 3.06 -11.41
CA GLY A 17 -8.90 2.19 -12.52
C GLY A 17 -7.75 1.97 -13.50
N LYS A 18 -7.95 2.30 -14.78
CA LYS A 18 -6.96 2.07 -15.84
C LYS A 18 -6.47 3.39 -16.42
N GLY A 19 -5.35 3.33 -17.14
CA GLY A 19 -4.74 4.48 -17.84
C GLY A 19 -3.51 5.00 -17.12
N ASP A 20 -2.83 5.95 -17.77
CA ASP A 20 -1.48 6.39 -17.38
C ASP A 20 -1.42 7.10 -16.02
N ASN A 21 -2.56 7.57 -15.53
CA ASN A 21 -2.70 8.20 -14.21
C ASN A 21 -3.26 7.25 -13.15
N ARG A 22 -3.14 5.93 -13.35
CA ARG A 22 -3.60 4.95 -12.35
C ARG A 22 -2.84 5.12 -11.05
N HIS A 23 -3.58 5.23 -9.97
CA HIS A 23 -3.06 5.19 -8.60
C HIS A 23 -4.10 4.55 -7.69
N PHE A 24 -3.60 3.89 -6.65
CA PHE A 24 -4.44 3.17 -5.70
C PHE A 24 -3.83 3.24 -4.31
N ARG A 25 -4.67 3.05 -3.31
CA ARG A 25 -4.26 2.90 -1.91
C ARG A 25 -5.17 1.92 -1.22
N PHE A 26 -4.58 1.16 -0.31
CA PHE A 26 -5.28 0.36 0.66
C PHE A 26 -4.62 0.58 2.03
N GLU A 27 -5.42 0.75 3.08
CA GLU A 27 -4.95 0.90 4.44
C GLU A 27 -5.96 0.31 5.43
N GLU A 28 -5.46 -0.36 6.45
CA GLU A 28 -6.23 -0.84 7.57
C GLU A 28 -5.55 -0.52 8.89
N ARG A 29 -6.37 -0.30 9.91
CA ARG A 29 -5.94 -0.14 11.29
C ARG A 29 -6.67 -1.15 12.15
N ASP A 30 -5.93 -1.94 12.92
CA ASP A 30 -6.51 -2.87 13.87
C ASP A 30 -6.98 -2.16 15.16
N SER A 31 -7.59 -2.91 16.08
CA SER A 31 -8.06 -2.38 17.37
C SER A 31 -6.94 -1.90 18.29
N ASP A 32 -5.72 -2.43 18.13
CA ASP A 32 -4.54 -2.07 18.92
C ASP A 32 -3.84 -0.83 18.36
N GLY A 33 -4.31 -0.34 17.22
CA GLY A 33 -3.85 0.86 16.57
C GLY A 33 -2.68 0.66 15.62
N LYS A 34 -2.34 -0.58 15.28
CA LYS A 34 -1.34 -0.88 14.25
C LYS A 34 -1.98 -0.64 12.89
N ILE A 35 -1.24 0.06 12.03
CA ILE A 35 -1.63 0.40 10.67
C ILE A 35 -0.81 -0.43 9.72
N ARG A 36 -1.46 -1.00 8.71
CA ARG A 36 -0.80 -1.60 7.54
C ARG A 36 -1.45 -1.08 6.29
N GLY A 37 -0.62 -0.76 5.30
CA GLY A 37 -1.15 -0.31 4.04
C GLY A 37 -0.13 -0.39 2.93
N HIS A 38 -0.64 -0.11 1.73
CA HIS A 38 0.18 0.05 0.57
C HIS A 38 -0.48 1.04 -0.38
N TYR A 39 0.33 1.74 -1.14
CA TYR A 39 -0.13 2.57 -2.24
C TYR A 39 0.71 2.27 -3.47
N GLY A 40 0.14 2.51 -4.64
CA GLY A 40 0.88 2.42 -5.88
C GLY A 40 0.39 3.40 -6.92
N TYR A 41 1.29 3.72 -7.86
CA TYR A 41 1.08 4.66 -8.95
C TYR A 41 1.94 4.27 -10.15
N LEU A 42 1.44 4.55 -11.36
CA LEU A 42 2.25 4.40 -12.57
C LEU A 42 3.24 5.56 -12.64
N ASP A 43 4.51 5.24 -12.86
CA ASP A 43 5.52 6.27 -13.13
C ASP A 43 5.48 6.73 -14.60
N ASN A 44 6.36 7.67 -14.94
CA ASN A 44 6.50 8.23 -16.28
C ASN A 44 6.95 7.21 -17.34
N GLU A 45 7.46 6.04 -16.93
CA GLU A 45 7.86 4.93 -17.80
C GLU A 45 6.73 3.89 -17.92
N GLY A 46 5.58 4.13 -17.28
CA GLY A 46 4.47 3.18 -17.23
C GLY A 46 4.72 1.99 -16.31
N LYS A 47 5.77 2.04 -15.46
CA LYS A 47 6.06 1.00 -14.50
C LYS A 47 5.25 1.21 -13.22
N MET A 48 4.65 0.14 -12.74
CA MET A 48 3.90 0.17 -11.48
C MET A 48 4.89 0.26 -10.31
N ARG A 49 4.82 1.36 -9.55
CA ARG A 49 5.54 1.50 -8.29
C ARG A 49 4.57 1.22 -7.15
N ILE A 50 4.93 0.32 -6.23
CA ILE A 50 4.17 0.05 -5.02
C ILE A 50 5.08 0.23 -3.81
N MET A 51 4.57 0.94 -2.82
CA MET A 51 5.17 1.11 -1.50
C MET A 51 4.27 0.42 -0.47
N LYS A 52 4.84 -0.47 0.34
CA LYS A 52 4.19 -0.98 1.55
C LYS A 52 4.64 -0.15 2.74
N TYR A 53 3.75 0.03 3.69
CA TYR A 53 4.05 0.69 4.94
C TYR A 53 3.30 0.08 6.11
N GLU A 54 3.93 0.17 7.27
CA GLU A 54 3.39 -0.26 8.55
C GLU A 54 3.67 0.84 9.57
N ALA A 55 2.76 1.03 10.52
CA ALA A 55 3.00 1.93 11.64
C ALA A 55 2.41 1.35 12.92
N ASP A 56 3.17 1.36 14.00
CA ASP A 56 2.69 0.98 15.32
C ASP A 56 3.30 1.86 16.42
N PRO A 57 2.73 1.83 17.64
CA PRO A 57 3.21 2.67 18.74
C PRO A 57 4.63 2.36 19.24
N GLU A 58 5.16 1.17 18.96
CA GLU A 58 6.45 0.70 19.48
C GLU A 58 7.60 1.04 18.52
N THR A 59 7.43 0.80 17.23
CA THR A 59 8.50 0.96 16.23
C THR A 59 8.33 2.20 15.36
N GLY A 60 7.15 2.83 15.38
CA GLY A 60 6.84 4.00 14.57
C GLY A 60 6.52 3.62 13.12
N PHE A 61 6.77 4.54 12.19
CA PHE A 61 6.45 4.35 10.77
C PHE A 61 7.60 3.70 10.00
N HIS A 62 7.28 2.64 9.26
CA HIS A 62 8.19 1.97 8.34
C HIS A 62 7.56 1.88 6.95
N ALA A 63 8.35 2.15 5.91
CA ALA A 63 7.91 1.98 4.54
C ALA A 63 9.04 1.42 3.68
N GLY A 64 8.68 0.61 2.70
CA GLY A 64 9.62 0.03 1.75
C GLY A 64 8.93 -0.29 0.42
N PRO A 65 9.68 -0.23 -0.70
CA PRO A 65 9.15 -0.69 -1.97
C PRO A 65 8.73 -2.15 -1.81
N VAL A 66 7.65 -2.54 -2.48
CA VAL A 66 7.39 -3.95 -2.66
C VAL A 66 8.47 -4.45 -3.60
N ASP A 67 9.28 -5.40 -3.14
CA ASP A 67 10.25 -6.08 -3.99
C ASP A 67 9.49 -6.72 -5.16
N TYR A 68 9.50 -6.01 -6.29
CA TYR A 68 9.22 -6.60 -7.56
C TYR A 68 10.51 -7.31 -7.96
N PRO A 69 10.50 -8.64 -8.21
CA PRO A 69 11.61 -9.23 -8.93
C PRO A 69 11.81 -8.40 -10.20
N GLU A 70 13.02 -7.88 -10.42
CA GLU A 70 13.34 -7.20 -11.67
C GLU A 70 13.00 -8.16 -12.81
N ASP A 71 12.30 -7.67 -13.84
CA ASP A 71 12.06 -8.44 -15.05
C ASP A 71 13.41 -8.93 -15.59
N GLU A 72 13.66 -10.24 -15.52
CA GLU A 72 14.78 -10.93 -16.19
C GLU A 72 14.59 -10.92 -17.73
N SER A 73 13.96 -9.89 -18.32
CA SER A 73 13.61 -9.83 -19.74
C SER A 73 14.66 -9.12 -20.59
N ASN A 74 15.93 -9.14 -20.22
CA ASN A 74 17.00 -8.61 -21.08
C ASN A 74 18.24 -9.51 -21.07
N ASN A 75 18.06 -10.73 -21.58
CA ASN A 75 19.17 -11.53 -22.07
C ASN A 75 18.71 -12.47 -23.20
N ASN A 76 18.41 -11.90 -24.38
CA ASN A 76 18.67 -12.53 -25.69
C ASN A 76 18.44 -11.54 -26.84
#